data_AF-A0A1G7GSP0-F1
#
_entry.id   AF-A0A1G7GSP0-F1
#
_cell.length_a   1.000
_cell.length_b   1.000
_cell.length_c   1.000
_cell.angle_alpha   90.00
_cell.angle_beta   90.00
_cell.angle_gamma   90.00
#
_symmetry.space_group_name_H-M   'P 1'
#
loop_
_entity.id
_entity.type
_entity.pdbx_description
1 polymer ?
#
loop_
_entity_poly.entity_id
_entity_poly.type
_entity_poly.pdbx_seq_one_letter_code
_entity_poly.pdbx_strand_id
1 'polypeptide(L)'
;MSTTVSPTGGNPSTQHSPSTAFDAKLDIAKSSKTIADYLRQNGKSAITGREITQLANDTSGKVPGEVIEAAKYMQRHPDVFTAIETHDVAGADDLSGVWNFDWAAEGGLKGTPTEAIAKMQDTFDYAIAKSAQITELTTAAKSELDSTKQRPGN
;
A
#
# COMPACT_ATOMS: atom_id res chain seq x y z
N MET A 1 44.79 5.05 36.82
CA MET A 1 44.46 5.29 35.39
C MET A 1 43.10 4.66 35.14
N SER A 2 42.00 5.40 35.31
CA SER A 2 40.64 4.91 35.05
C SER A 2 40.03 5.75 33.94
N THR A 3 39.76 5.14 32.80
CA THR A 3 39.04 5.77 31.68
C THR A 3 37.55 5.56 31.87
N THR A 4 36.85 6.60 32.29
CA THR A 4 35.39 6.69 32.20
C THR A 4 35.01 6.88 30.73
N VAL A 5 34.33 5.92 30.13
CA VAL A 5 33.61 6.11 28.86
C VAL A 5 32.23 6.65 29.17
N SER A 6 31.94 7.87 28.71
CA SER A 6 30.60 8.44 28.75
C SER A 6 29.73 7.78 27.67
N PRO A 7 28.56 7.20 28.00
CA PRO A 7 27.58 6.86 27.00
C PRO A 7 26.98 8.17 26.46
N THR A 8 27.12 8.39 25.16
CA THR A 8 26.43 9.46 24.44
C THR A 8 24.92 9.33 24.70
N GLY A 9 24.34 10.38 25.25
CA GLY A 9 22.98 10.40 25.78
C GLY A 9 21.92 9.99 24.76
N GLY A 10 21.08 9.05 25.17
CA GLY A 10 19.72 8.98 24.70
C GLY A 10 18.88 9.98 25.47
N ASN A 11 18.08 10.78 24.77
CA ASN A 11 16.84 11.28 25.32
C ASN A 11 15.73 11.15 24.25
N PRO A 12 14.50 10.78 24.65
CA PRO A 12 13.46 10.30 23.74
C PRO A 12 12.55 11.43 23.23
N SER A 13 11.87 11.14 22.11
CA SER A 13 10.66 11.81 21.60
C SER A 13 10.80 13.25 21.10
N THR A 14 10.86 13.39 19.77
CA THR A 14 9.84 14.17 19.03
C THR A 14 9.74 13.68 17.57
N GLN A 15 8.60 13.03 17.30
CA GLN A 15 7.83 13.09 16.05
C GLN A 15 8.52 12.64 14.75
N HIS A 16 8.30 11.37 14.42
CA HIS A 16 8.42 10.85 13.06
C HIS A 16 7.66 11.75 12.08
N SER A 17 8.37 12.30 11.09
CA SER A 17 7.76 12.69 9.82
C SER A 17 8.80 12.58 8.71
N PRO A 18 8.79 11.46 7.98
CA PRO A 18 8.89 11.55 6.54
C PRO A 18 7.69 10.80 5.95
N SER A 19 6.47 11.17 6.32
CA SER A 19 5.28 10.45 5.85
C SER A 19 4.71 11.00 4.54
N THR A 20 5.22 12.11 4.00
CA THR A 20 4.53 12.84 2.91
C THR A 20 4.41 12.11 1.58
N ALA A 21 5.35 11.22 1.23
CA ALA A 21 5.26 10.42 -0.02
C ALA A 21 4.64 9.04 0.18
N PHE A 22 4.75 8.49 1.39
CA PHE A 22 4.15 7.20 1.76
C PHE A 22 2.65 7.37 2.06
N ASP A 23 2.25 8.43 2.77
CA ASP A 23 0.85 8.79 3.04
C ASP A 23 0.11 9.29 1.78
N ALA A 24 0.83 9.68 0.74
CA ALA A 24 0.22 10.01 -0.56
C ALA A 24 -0.23 8.77 -1.33
N LYS A 25 0.26 7.58 -0.95
CA LYS A 25 -0.10 6.28 -1.53
C LYS A 25 -1.56 5.96 -1.18
N LEU A 26 -2.23 5.18 -2.02
CA LEU A 26 -3.58 4.68 -1.73
C LEU A 26 -3.60 4.00 -0.35
N ASP A 27 -4.57 4.37 0.48
CA ASP A 27 -4.87 3.76 1.77
C ASP A 27 -6.31 3.21 1.76
N ILE A 28 -6.75 2.62 2.87
CA ILE A 28 -8.09 2.05 3.01
C ILE A 28 -9.16 3.09 2.67
N ALA A 29 -9.06 4.31 3.25
CA ALA A 29 -10.09 5.32 3.13
C ALA A 29 -10.21 5.84 1.69
N LYS A 30 -9.08 6.20 1.07
CA LYS A 30 -9.03 6.69 -0.31
C LYS A 30 -9.48 5.62 -1.30
N SER A 31 -9.00 4.39 -1.14
CA SER A 31 -9.38 3.28 -2.03
C SER A 31 -10.87 2.97 -1.94
N SER A 32 -11.41 2.96 -0.71
CA SER A 32 -12.84 2.74 -0.49
C SER A 32 -13.69 3.85 -1.10
N LYS A 33 -13.27 5.12 -0.92
CA LYS A 33 -13.94 6.26 -1.53
C LYS A 33 -13.99 6.17 -3.05
N THR A 34 -12.86 5.87 -3.68
CA THR A 34 -12.76 5.75 -5.14
C THR A 34 -13.68 4.64 -5.66
N ILE A 35 -13.75 3.48 -4.99
CA ILE A 35 -14.65 2.39 -5.36
C ILE A 35 -16.12 2.81 -5.17
N ALA A 36 -16.47 3.41 -4.03
CA ALA A 36 -17.83 3.86 -3.75
C ALA A 36 -18.33 4.89 -4.78
N ASP A 37 -17.49 5.88 -5.11
CA ASP A 37 -17.80 6.90 -6.11
C ASP A 37 -17.96 6.28 -7.51
N TYR A 38 -17.11 5.33 -7.88
CA TYR A 38 -17.25 4.58 -9.14
C TYR A 38 -18.55 3.79 -9.22
N LEU A 39 -18.94 3.09 -8.14
CA LEU A 39 -20.19 2.33 -8.11
C LEU A 39 -21.41 3.24 -8.29
N ARG A 40 -21.45 4.38 -7.59
CA ARG A 40 -22.50 5.39 -7.75
C ARG A 40 -22.59 5.91 -9.18
N GLN A 41 -21.47 6.27 -9.78
CA GLN A 41 -21.42 6.78 -11.15
C GLN A 41 -21.93 5.75 -12.18
N ASN A 42 -21.79 4.46 -11.88
CA ASN A 42 -22.24 3.36 -12.73
C ASN A 42 -23.62 2.79 -12.31
N GLY A 43 -24.32 3.44 -11.37
CA GLY A 43 -25.63 2.99 -10.89
C GLY A 43 -25.63 1.64 -10.17
N LYS A 44 -24.46 1.21 -9.66
CA LYS A 44 -24.31 -0.01 -8.86
C LYS A 44 -24.39 0.32 -7.37
N SER A 45 -25.10 -0.52 -6.60
CA SER A 45 -25.25 -0.37 -5.14
C SER A 45 -24.31 -1.25 -4.32
N ALA A 46 -23.65 -2.21 -4.96
CA ALA A 46 -22.73 -3.14 -4.33
C ALA A 46 -21.71 -3.64 -5.36
N ILE A 47 -20.63 -4.25 -4.85
CA ILE A 47 -19.60 -4.89 -5.65
C ILE A 47 -19.11 -6.16 -4.96
N THR A 48 -18.81 -7.16 -5.76
CA THR A 48 -18.18 -8.40 -5.27
C THR A 48 -16.65 -8.33 -5.26
N GLY A 49 -15.97 -9.14 -4.45
CA GLY A 49 -14.51 -9.25 -4.49
C GLY A 49 -14.01 -9.76 -5.85
N ARG A 50 -14.81 -10.60 -6.54
CA ARG A 50 -14.56 -10.96 -7.94
C ARG A 50 -14.63 -9.76 -8.90
N GLU A 51 -15.63 -8.90 -8.76
CA GLU A 51 -15.74 -7.68 -9.58
C GLU A 51 -14.62 -6.69 -9.27
N ILE A 52 -14.21 -6.54 -8.01
CA ILE A 52 -12.98 -5.79 -7.65
C ILE A 52 -11.79 -6.37 -8.40
N THR A 53 -11.67 -7.69 -8.45
CA THR A 53 -10.61 -8.34 -9.22
C THR A 53 -10.68 -8.06 -10.72
N GLN A 54 -11.87 -7.95 -11.29
CA GLN A 54 -12.05 -7.56 -12.68
C GLN A 54 -11.64 -6.10 -12.91
N LEU A 55 -12.02 -5.18 -12.01
CA LEU A 55 -11.63 -3.77 -12.09
C LEU A 55 -10.11 -3.60 -11.99
N ALA A 56 -9.45 -4.32 -11.09
CA ALA A 56 -8.01 -4.27 -10.89
C ALA A 56 -7.19 -4.74 -12.12
N ASN A 57 -7.80 -5.60 -12.94
CA ASN A 57 -7.20 -6.18 -14.14
C ASN A 57 -7.78 -5.59 -15.44
N ASP A 58 -8.61 -4.54 -15.37
CA ASP A 58 -9.18 -3.94 -16.57
C ASP A 58 -8.08 -3.30 -17.42
N THR A 59 -8.01 -3.72 -18.69
CA THR A 59 -7.13 -3.13 -19.71
C THR A 59 -7.95 -2.53 -20.86
N SER A 60 -9.27 -2.41 -20.69
CA SER A 60 -10.19 -1.97 -21.74
C SER A 60 -10.17 -0.45 -21.97
N GLY A 61 -9.60 0.29 -21.02
CA GLY A 61 -9.58 1.76 -21.02
C GLY A 61 -10.91 2.38 -20.58
N LYS A 62 -11.90 1.56 -20.19
CA LYS A 62 -13.22 2.02 -19.72
C LYS A 62 -13.24 2.31 -18.23
N VAL A 63 -12.41 1.61 -17.46
CA VAL A 63 -12.29 1.83 -16.01
C VAL A 63 -11.24 2.94 -15.78
N PRO A 64 -11.56 4.01 -15.04
CA PRO A 64 -10.58 5.05 -14.72
C PRO A 64 -9.37 4.47 -13.98
N GLY A 65 -8.16 4.96 -14.29
CA GLY A 65 -6.93 4.44 -13.70
C GLY A 65 -6.91 4.45 -12.17
N GLU A 66 -7.51 5.47 -11.55
CA GLU A 66 -7.64 5.54 -10.09
C GLU A 66 -8.50 4.42 -9.50
N VAL A 67 -9.54 3.99 -10.22
CA VAL A 67 -10.41 2.87 -9.80
C VAL A 67 -9.67 1.55 -9.94
N ILE A 68 -8.87 1.40 -11.01
CA ILE A 68 -8.00 0.24 -11.19
C ILE A 68 -7.02 0.14 -10.01
N GLU A 69 -6.37 1.24 -9.64
CA GLU A 69 -5.39 1.24 -8.54
C GLU A 69 -6.05 1.02 -7.16
N ALA A 70 -7.24 1.59 -6.92
CA ALA A 70 -8.02 1.32 -5.71
C ALA A 70 -8.46 -0.15 -5.63
N ALA A 71 -8.87 -0.74 -6.76
CA ALA A 71 -9.22 -2.15 -6.81
C ALA A 71 -8.00 -3.05 -6.57
N LYS A 72 -6.83 -2.72 -7.13
CA LYS A 72 -5.56 -3.40 -6.84
C LYS A 72 -5.17 -3.28 -5.37
N TYR A 73 -5.46 -2.14 -4.73
CA TYR A 73 -5.26 -1.99 -3.28
C TYR A 73 -6.08 -3.02 -2.50
N MET A 74 -7.38 -3.13 -2.80
CA MET A 74 -8.25 -4.13 -2.15
C MET A 74 -7.80 -5.57 -2.41
N GLN A 75 -7.23 -5.88 -3.58
CA GLN A 75 -6.64 -7.20 -3.85
C GLN A 75 -5.39 -7.50 -3.03
N ARG A 76 -4.52 -6.52 -2.82
CA ARG A 76 -3.32 -6.69 -2.00
C ARG A 76 -3.65 -6.84 -0.52
N HIS A 77 -4.78 -6.28 -0.09
CA HIS A 77 -5.25 -6.33 1.29
C HIS A 77 -6.60 -7.03 1.39
N PRO A 78 -6.68 -8.36 1.18
CA PRO A 78 -7.94 -9.09 1.21
C PRO A 78 -8.67 -8.94 2.56
N ASP A 79 -7.93 -8.86 3.67
CA ASP A 79 -8.47 -8.63 5.01
C ASP A 79 -9.19 -7.28 5.14
N VAL A 80 -8.77 -6.27 4.35
CA VAL A 80 -9.46 -4.97 4.31
C VAL A 80 -10.81 -5.13 3.64
N PHE A 81 -10.88 -5.79 2.48
CA PHE A 81 -12.17 -6.01 1.82
C PHE A 81 -13.11 -6.81 2.72
N THR A 82 -12.65 -7.90 3.33
CA THR A 82 -13.46 -8.69 4.26
C THR A 82 -13.94 -7.85 5.45
N ALA A 83 -13.08 -7.00 6.03
CA ALA A 83 -13.50 -6.16 7.16
C ALA A 83 -14.54 -5.09 6.76
N ILE A 84 -14.46 -4.58 5.52
CA ILE A 84 -15.46 -3.68 4.94
C ILE A 84 -16.78 -4.42 4.70
N GLU A 85 -16.70 -5.57 4.06
CA GLU A 85 -17.82 -6.44 3.74
C GLU A 85 -18.63 -6.83 4.98
N THR A 86 -17.95 -7.28 6.04
CA THR A 86 -18.63 -7.76 7.26
C THR A 86 -18.98 -6.65 8.25
N HIS A 87 -19.01 -5.39 7.81
CA HIS A 87 -19.23 -4.25 8.71
C HIS A 87 -20.65 -4.24 9.30
N ASP A 88 -21.68 -4.43 8.48
CA ASP A 88 -23.08 -4.59 8.91
C ASP A 88 -23.43 -5.99 9.36
N VAL A 89 -23.19 -6.94 8.46
CA VAL A 89 -23.67 -8.30 8.61
C VAL A 89 -22.45 -9.17 8.85
N ALA A 90 -22.47 -9.84 10.00
CA ALA A 90 -21.43 -10.81 10.30
C ALA A 90 -21.55 -11.99 9.30
N GLY A 91 -20.53 -12.15 8.46
CA GLY A 91 -20.43 -13.22 7.47
C GLY A 91 -19.97 -12.68 6.12
N ALA A 92 -18.88 -13.25 5.59
CA ALA A 92 -18.40 -12.90 4.26
C ALA A 92 -19.15 -13.73 3.19
N ASP A 93 -19.82 -13.05 2.27
CA ASP A 93 -20.54 -13.61 1.12
C ASP A 93 -19.98 -13.14 -0.24
N ASP A 94 -18.78 -12.54 -0.22
CA ASP A 94 -18.09 -11.87 -1.32
C ASP A 94 -18.85 -10.65 -1.87
N LEU A 95 -19.78 -10.02 -1.14
CA LEU A 95 -20.58 -8.87 -1.60
C LEU A 95 -20.59 -7.72 -0.60
N SER A 96 -20.06 -6.57 -1.01
CA SER A 96 -20.05 -5.37 -0.16
C SER A 96 -20.83 -4.22 -0.79
N GLY A 97 -21.72 -3.62 0.00
CA GLY A 97 -22.53 -2.47 -0.41
C GLY A 97 -21.71 -1.17 -0.46
N VAL A 98 -22.13 -0.22 -1.31
CA VAL A 98 -21.51 1.13 -1.41
C VAL A 98 -21.37 1.79 -0.04
N TRP A 99 -22.35 1.60 0.83
CA TRP A 99 -22.38 2.22 2.14
C TRP A 99 -21.30 1.67 3.10
N ASN A 100 -20.91 0.39 2.99
CA ASN A 100 -19.79 -0.18 3.73
C ASN A 100 -18.46 0.46 3.28
N PHE A 101 -18.33 0.73 1.98
CA PHE A 101 -17.18 1.49 1.46
C PHE A 101 -17.19 2.95 1.91
N ASP A 102 -18.36 3.58 2.07
CA ASP A 102 -18.43 4.94 2.63
C ASP A 102 -17.97 4.96 4.09
N TRP A 103 -18.43 4.00 4.90
CA TRP A 103 -17.96 3.85 6.27
C TRP A 103 -16.43 3.71 6.32
N ALA A 104 -15.86 2.88 5.45
CA ALA A 104 -14.40 2.72 5.35
C ALA A 104 -13.71 4.01 4.87
N ALA A 105 -14.31 4.72 3.92
CA ALA A 105 -13.83 6.01 3.40
C ALA A 105 -13.82 7.12 4.47
N GLU A 106 -14.76 7.08 5.42
CA GLU A 106 -14.83 7.99 6.56
C GLU A 106 -13.88 7.59 7.70
N GLY A 107 -13.08 6.54 7.50
CA GLY A 107 -12.10 6.06 8.47
C GLY A 107 -12.64 5.00 9.43
N GLY A 108 -13.67 4.26 9.04
CA GLY A 108 -14.27 3.19 9.85
C GLY A 108 -13.29 2.12 10.34
N LEU A 109 -12.22 1.87 9.58
CA LEU A 109 -11.16 0.93 9.97
C LEU A 109 -9.98 1.60 10.70
N LYS A 110 -10.02 2.92 10.94
CA LYS A 110 -8.92 3.64 11.56
C LYS A 110 -8.67 3.16 13.00
N GLY A 111 -7.42 2.85 13.32
CA GLY A 111 -7.00 2.33 14.62
C GLY A 111 -7.31 0.85 14.83
N THR A 112 -7.86 0.16 13.84
CA THR A 112 -8.10 -1.29 13.93
C THR A 112 -6.82 -2.09 13.65
N PRO A 113 -6.74 -3.35 14.12
CA PRO A 113 -5.68 -4.25 13.71
C PRO A 113 -5.59 -4.41 12.18
N THR A 114 -6.72 -4.43 11.47
CA THR A 114 -6.77 -4.52 10.01
C THR A 114 -6.04 -3.36 9.34
N GLU A 115 -6.26 -2.11 9.79
CA GLU A 115 -5.52 -0.96 9.26
C GLU A 115 -4.02 -1.05 9.57
N ALA A 116 -3.66 -1.45 10.79
CA ALA A 116 -2.26 -1.60 11.18
C ALA A 116 -1.55 -2.66 10.30
N ILE A 117 -2.19 -3.81 10.07
CA ILE A 117 -1.66 -4.88 9.22
C ILE A 117 -1.51 -4.40 7.77
N ALA A 118 -2.52 -3.73 7.21
CA ALA A 118 -2.45 -3.19 5.85
C ALA A 118 -1.28 -2.20 5.70
N LYS A 119 -1.11 -1.27 6.66
CA LYS A 119 0.03 -0.34 6.67
C LYS A 119 1.37 -1.04 6.79
N MET A 120 1.46 -2.11 7.60
CA MET A 120 2.69 -2.90 7.73
C MET A 120 3.02 -3.63 6.40
N GLN A 121 2.03 -4.23 5.75
CA GLN A 121 2.18 -4.84 4.42
C GLN A 121 2.66 -3.81 3.39
N ASP A 122 2.03 -2.63 3.33
CA ASP A 122 2.42 -1.55 2.44
C ASP A 122 3.86 -1.08 2.65
N THR A 123 4.28 -0.99 3.92
CA THR A 123 5.64 -0.61 4.30
C THR A 123 6.64 -1.68 3.87
N PHE A 124 6.29 -2.95 4.08
CA PHE A 124 7.13 -4.08 3.71
C PHE A 124 7.31 -4.15 2.19
N ASP A 125 6.23 -4.05 1.40
CA ASP A 125 6.29 -4.03 -0.06
C ASP A 125 7.15 -2.88 -0.58
N TYR A 126 7.03 -1.70 0.04
CA TYR A 126 7.86 -0.56 -0.29
C TYR A 126 9.34 -0.83 0.00
N ALA A 127 9.66 -1.43 1.16
CA ALA A 127 11.02 -1.79 1.52
C ALA A 127 11.61 -2.82 0.54
N ILE A 128 10.82 -3.82 0.12
CA ILE A 128 11.23 -4.81 -0.89
C ILE A 128 11.51 -4.10 -2.23
N ALA A 129 10.62 -3.25 -2.71
CA ALA A 129 10.82 -2.51 -3.95
C ALA A 129 12.10 -1.65 -3.92
N LYS A 130 12.37 -0.98 -2.79
CA LYS A 130 13.59 -0.20 -2.60
C LYS A 130 14.84 -1.07 -2.52
N SER A 131 14.76 -2.22 -1.86
CA SER A 131 15.88 -3.16 -1.80
C SER A 131 16.27 -3.68 -3.19
N ALA A 132 15.28 -4.00 -4.04
CA ALA A 132 15.50 -4.43 -5.40
C ALA A 132 16.18 -3.34 -6.25
N GLN A 133 15.72 -2.08 -6.14
CA GLN A 133 16.36 -0.94 -6.79
C GLN A 133 17.83 -0.76 -6.37
N ILE A 134 18.13 -0.91 -5.07
CA ILE A 134 19.50 -0.81 -4.56
C ILE A 134 20.38 -1.92 -5.13
N THR A 135 19.87 -3.16 -5.20
CA THR A 135 20.59 -4.28 -5.80
C THR A 135 20.92 -4.04 -7.26
N GLU A 136 19.97 -3.53 -8.04
CA GLU A 136 20.17 -3.20 -9.45
C GLU A 136 21.23 -2.10 -9.63
N LEU A 137 21.12 -1.00 -8.88
CA LEU A 137 22.09 0.08 -8.90
C LEU A 137 23.49 -0.37 -8.52
N THR A 138 23.60 -1.20 -7.47
CA THR A 138 24.90 -1.71 -7.00
C THR A 138 25.53 -2.66 -8.03
N THR A 139 24.71 -3.46 -8.71
CA THR A 139 25.16 -4.37 -9.78
C THR A 139 25.66 -3.59 -10.98
N ALA A 140 24.92 -2.57 -11.42
CA ALA A 140 25.32 -1.68 -12.50
C ALA A 140 26.64 -0.95 -12.16
N ALA A 141 26.73 -0.34 -10.99
CA ALA A 141 27.93 0.35 -10.53
C ALA A 141 29.16 -0.57 -10.45
N LYS A 142 28.97 -1.83 -10.01
CA LYS A 142 30.04 -2.83 -9.99
C LYS A 142 30.51 -3.18 -11.41
N SER A 143 29.58 -3.34 -12.35
CA SER A 143 29.89 -3.63 -13.76
C SER A 143 30.66 -2.49 -14.44
N GLU A 144 30.25 -1.24 -14.18
CA GLU A 144 30.96 -0.05 -14.69
C GLU A 144 32.37 0.07 -14.08
N LEU A 145 32.52 -0.18 -12.78
CA LEU A 145 33.81 -0.16 -12.10
C LEU A 145 34.76 -1.24 -12.61
N ASP A 146 34.25 -2.43 -12.95
CA ASP A 146 35.06 -3.53 -13.47
C ASP A 146 35.52 -3.24 -14.91
N SER A 147 34.62 -2.70 -15.74
CA SER A 147 34.92 -2.30 -17.12
C SER A 147 35.98 -1.20 -17.20
N THR A 148 35.98 -0.26 -16.25
CA THR A 148 36.99 0.81 -16.16
C THR A 148 38.33 0.35 -15.58
N LYS A 149 38.38 -0.82 -14.94
CA LYS A 149 39.59 -1.43 -14.37
C LYS A 149 40.23 -2.49 -15.26
N GLN A 150 39.62 -2.83 -16.41
CA GLN A 150 40.29 -3.68 -17.39
C GLN A 150 41.55 -2.96 -17.93
N ARG A 151 42.71 -3.50 -17.55
CA ARG A 151 44.02 -3.06 -18.05
C ARG A 151 44.05 -3.25 -19.57
N PRO A 152 44.54 -2.28 -20.37
CA PRO A 152 44.76 -2.50 -21.79
C PRO A 152 45.65 -3.74 -21.97
N GLY A 153 45.20 -4.69 -22.79
CA GLY A 153 45.97 -5.88 -23.15
C GLY A 153 47.29 -5.45 -23.79
N ASN A 154 48.38 -6.05 -23.31
CA ASN A 154 49.73 -5.90 -23.86
C ASN A 154 49.80 -6.30 -25.35
#